data_AF-A0A6I3KLW9-F1
#
_entry.id   AF-A0A6I3KLW9-F1
#
_cell.length_a   1.000
_cell.length_b   1.000
_cell.length_c   1.000
_cell.angle_alpha   90.00
_cell.angle_beta   90.00
_cell.angle_gamma   90.00
#
_symmetry.space_group_name_H-M   'P 1'
#
loop_
_entity.id
_entity.type
_entity.pdbx_description
1 polymer ?
#
loop_
_entity_poly.entity_id
_entity_poly.type
_entity_poly.pdbx_seq_one_letter_code
_entity_poly.pdbx_strand_id
1 'polypeptide(L)'
;MANDASPVPAGAHDAQARTVRHFRQIVLWPIQLISGKANGKRDSADALFERLGGGNWELVDDEFGVEADAFQERHYREFVSFLPHVQRFLYGDAPGSLRRLGKGDAPLRVYRRTDIAAVRMVLAPGGEPVTCRVAHVDLHFFHDVDAVILAFEFYASDLPLSVVHEIMYRFGRAYPPGWTETGEPLHCPAHVEWLDKDDRVLATSDYQKRERYLSFVGHQRTPCFAAHWEFLLMPLVAENSGSKGPLSFRQIEYYRMPVMTYLTLDRMWDMQRTDYMRLAFATGASPNGDAPFAERFLHDFEARNCYDRYYHEGSEAAAVGTRFLLSGHAFTVVADGVSPRLEDNERGLLGQFRHQYFLLFLISHFHKAALLMLSDRLVAAIKLLEMRSAQSAASFRRETYRLQEAFMRFTQRYWFTEVSDQAQTRDLFRMQRAHLGNDDLYKELRNEIFDMVQYLDSDVLRRQSGSFHRLTAVTIIGLIGTTATGFLGMNLIDETGAPLLVKLGYFCIVAAAVTALTVGVVAFSRSLTALLDRMSGERP
;
A
#
# COMPACT_ATOMS: atom_id res chain seq x y z
N MET A 1 4.63 -23.90 4.14
CA MET A 1 5.55 -25.02 4.43
C MET A 1 6.89 -24.65 3.82
N ALA A 2 7.70 -23.92 4.59
CA ALA A 2 9.06 -23.54 4.21
C ALA A 2 10.00 -24.60 4.79
N ASN A 3 10.98 -25.00 4.01
CA ASN A 3 11.93 -26.06 4.36
C ASN A 3 12.76 -25.61 5.57
N ASP A 4 12.65 -26.33 6.68
CA ASP A 4 13.54 -26.25 7.84
C ASP A 4 14.93 -26.69 7.39
N ALA A 5 15.83 -25.74 7.19
CA ALA A 5 17.25 -26.00 7.18
C ALA A 5 17.89 -25.13 8.26
N SER A 6 18.29 -25.78 9.35
CA SER A 6 19.05 -25.17 10.45
C SER A 6 20.29 -24.42 9.91
N PRO A 7 20.68 -23.28 10.51
CA PRO A 7 21.90 -22.60 10.14
C PRO A 7 23.11 -23.47 10.54
N VAL A 8 23.83 -23.99 9.54
CA VAL A 8 25.11 -24.71 9.72
C VAL A 8 26.24 -23.70 9.52
N PRO A 9 27.30 -23.72 10.37
CA PRO A 9 28.38 -22.74 10.30
C PRO A 9 29.06 -22.72 8.93
N ALA A 10 29.35 -21.52 8.45
CA ALA A 10 30.06 -21.29 7.20
C ALA A 10 31.48 -21.88 7.28
N GLY A 11 31.66 -23.07 6.72
CA GLY A 11 32.92 -23.79 6.70
C GLY A 11 33.21 -24.38 5.32
N ALA A 12 34.07 -23.68 4.58
CA ALA A 12 35.06 -24.19 3.63
C ALA A 12 34.64 -25.29 2.63
N HIS A 13 34.01 -24.89 1.53
CA HIS A 13 34.32 -25.48 0.22
C HIS A 13 34.48 -24.38 -0.83
N ASP A 14 35.68 -24.37 -1.41
CA ASP A 14 36.29 -23.36 -2.26
C ASP A 14 35.67 -23.36 -3.68
N ALA A 15 34.43 -22.90 -3.80
CA ALA A 15 33.92 -22.37 -5.06
C ALA A 15 34.48 -20.95 -5.18
N GLN A 16 35.67 -20.79 -5.78
CA GLN A 16 36.37 -19.52 -6.07
C GLN A 16 35.47 -18.31 -5.79
N ALA A 17 35.65 -17.67 -4.63
CA ALA A 17 34.76 -16.64 -4.12
C ALA A 17 34.62 -15.52 -5.15
N ARG A 18 33.55 -15.57 -5.96
CA ARG A 18 33.29 -14.59 -7.01
C ARG A 18 33.17 -13.24 -6.33
N THR A 19 34.02 -12.31 -6.75
CA THR A 19 34.07 -10.98 -6.16
C THR A 19 33.10 -10.07 -6.90
N VAL A 20 32.18 -9.48 -6.16
CA VAL A 20 31.30 -8.41 -6.61
C VAL A 20 32.05 -7.10 -6.44
N ARG A 21 32.42 -6.48 -7.56
CA ARG A 21 33.28 -5.27 -7.57
C ARG A 21 32.58 -4.08 -6.98
N HIS A 22 31.33 -3.87 -7.36
CA HIS A 22 30.45 -2.89 -6.75
C HIS A 22 29.15 -3.57 -6.39
N PHE A 23 28.74 -3.43 -5.13
CA PHE A 23 27.44 -3.85 -4.62
C PHE A 23 26.70 -2.64 -4.09
N ARG A 24 25.44 -2.51 -4.48
CA ARG A 24 24.54 -1.47 -4.00
C ARG A 24 23.15 -2.04 -3.81
N GLN A 25 22.50 -1.67 -2.72
CA GLN A 25 21.16 -2.13 -2.42
C GLN A 25 20.29 -0.97 -1.94
N ILE A 26 19.05 -0.94 -2.41
CA ILE A 26 17.98 -0.05 -1.94
C ILE A 26 16.92 -0.92 -1.29
N VAL A 27 16.58 -0.66 -0.04
CA VAL A 27 15.51 -1.34 0.68
C VAL A 27 14.31 -0.41 0.77
N LEU A 28 13.12 -0.88 0.38
CA LEU A 28 11.87 -0.15 0.56
C LEU A 28 11.08 -0.73 1.73
N TRP A 29 10.63 0.12 2.64
CA TRP A 29 9.72 -0.27 3.70
C TRP A 29 8.41 0.54 3.60
N PRO A 30 7.39 -0.02 2.93
CA PRO A 30 6.06 0.56 2.90
C PRO A 30 5.38 0.43 4.27
N ILE A 31 4.96 1.56 4.83
CA ILE A 31 4.27 1.66 6.11
C ILE A 31 3.06 2.57 5.99
N GLN A 32 2.06 2.30 6.80
CA GLN A 32 0.88 3.15 6.90
C GLN A 32 1.06 4.10 8.07
N LEU A 33 0.74 5.35 7.82
CA LEU A 33 0.61 6.37 8.83
C LEU A 33 -0.77 6.31 9.50
N ILE A 34 -0.74 6.47 10.81
CA ILE A 34 -1.91 6.52 11.66
C ILE A 34 -1.86 7.85 12.39
N SER A 35 -2.66 8.79 11.91
CA SER A 35 -2.86 10.09 12.56
C SER A 35 -3.64 9.92 13.86
N GLY A 36 -3.11 10.41 14.98
CA GLY A 36 -3.86 10.50 16.23
C GLY A 36 -5.07 11.44 16.09
N LYS A 37 -6.17 11.15 16.81
CA LYS A 37 -7.30 12.09 16.94
C LYS A 37 -6.93 13.17 17.96
N ALA A 38 -6.39 14.30 17.53
CA ALA A 38 -6.32 15.49 18.38
C ALA A 38 -7.60 16.34 18.18
N ASN A 39 -8.39 16.57 19.24
CA ASN A 39 -9.56 17.46 19.22
C ASN A 39 -10.64 17.21 18.14
N GLY A 40 -10.81 15.96 17.69
CA GLY A 40 -11.88 15.60 16.75
C GLY A 40 -11.69 16.10 15.31
N LYS A 41 -10.57 16.76 15.00
CA LYS A 41 -10.10 17.03 13.65
C LYS A 41 -8.86 16.17 13.39
N ARG A 42 -8.84 15.50 12.24
CA ARG A 42 -7.64 14.82 11.76
C ARG A 42 -6.71 15.92 11.25
N ASP A 43 -5.62 16.21 11.96
CA ASP A 43 -4.55 17.01 11.38
C ASP A 43 -4.10 16.32 10.09
N SER A 44 -3.94 17.06 9.00
CA SER A 44 -3.44 16.47 7.76
C SER A 44 -2.05 15.91 8.04
N ALA A 45 -1.72 14.77 7.44
CA ALA A 45 -0.38 14.21 7.56
C ALA A 45 0.67 15.26 7.13
N ASP A 46 0.36 16.13 6.16
CA ASP A 46 1.23 17.25 5.76
C ASP A 46 1.58 18.21 6.91
N ALA A 47 0.61 18.58 7.74
CA ALA A 47 0.83 19.46 8.89
C ALA A 47 1.63 18.75 10.01
N LEU A 48 1.53 17.42 10.08
CA LEU A 48 2.29 16.59 11.00
C LEU A 48 3.73 16.37 10.51
N PHE A 49 3.98 16.38 9.20
CA PHE A 49 5.33 16.30 8.61
C PHE A 49 6.09 17.64 8.61
N GLU A 50 5.42 18.79 8.49
CA GLU A 50 6.07 20.09 8.76
C GLU A 50 6.64 20.14 10.19
N ARG A 51 6.03 19.40 11.14
CA ARG A 51 6.56 19.22 12.51
C ARG A 51 7.67 18.18 12.63
N LEU A 52 7.77 17.24 11.68
CA LEU A 52 8.89 16.29 11.57
C LEU A 52 10.15 16.96 11.02
N GLY A 53 9.97 17.99 10.18
CA GLY A 53 11.02 18.84 9.61
C GLY A 53 11.87 19.64 10.61
N GLY A 54 11.62 19.51 11.93
CA GLY A 54 12.46 20.06 13.00
C GLY A 54 13.32 19.02 13.74
N GLY A 55 13.33 17.76 13.29
CA GLY A 55 14.12 16.66 13.83
C GLY A 55 15.22 16.18 12.89
N ASN A 56 15.45 14.87 12.80
CA ASN A 56 16.47 14.26 11.93
C ASN A 56 16.04 14.16 10.45
N TRP A 57 14.86 14.70 10.09
CA TRP A 57 14.30 14.64 8.74
C TRP A 57 14.25 16.03 8.14
N GLU A 58 14.93 16.21 7.03
CA GLU A 58 14.98 17.46 6.27
C GLU A 58 14.19 17.30 4.98
N LEU A 59 13.33 18.26 4.63
CA LEU A 59 12.65 18.23 3.33
C LEU A 59 13.68 18.39 2.23
N VAL A 60 13.67 17.49 1.25
CA VAL A 60 14.46 17.64 0.03
C VAL A 60 13.71 18.61 -0.88
N ASP A 61 14.33 19.75 -1.16
CA ASP A 61 13.76 20.75 -2.08
C ASP A 61 13.61 20.15 -3.49
N ASP A 62 12.53 20.57 -4.17
CA ASP A 62 12.26 20.17 -5.54
C ASP A 62 13.37 20.72 -6.47
N GLU A 63 14.05 19.82 -7.17
CA GLU A 63 15.18 20.10 -8.06
C GLU A 63 14.77 20.94 -9.29
N PHE A 64 13.46 21.12 -9.52
CA PHE A 64 12.85 21.97 -10.56
C PHE A 64 12.70 23.46 -10.15
N GLY A 65 13.41 23.91 -9.11
CA GLY A 65 13.41 25.29 -8.62
C GLY A 65 13.95 26.36 -9.58
N VAL A 66 13.70 27.64 -9.25
CA VAL A 66 13.99 28.83 -10.09
C VAL A 66 15.49 29.10 -10.28
N GLU A 67 16.36 28.54 -9.44
CA GLU A 67 17.81 28.62 -9.61
C GLU A 67 18.29 27.52 -10.56
N ALA A 68 18.41 27.88 -11.84
CA ALA A 68 18.76 27.00 -12.96
C ALA A 68 20.09 26.23 -12.80
N ASP A 69 20.91 26.55 -11.81
CA ASP A 69 22.20 25.90 -11.53
C ASP A 69 22.06 24.54 -10.81
N ALA A 70 20.88 24.22 -10.25
CA ALA A 70 20.61 22.95 -9.57
C ALA A 70 20.10 21.83 -10.49
N PHE A 71 19.62 22.16 -11.70
CA PHE A 71 19.04 21.18 -12.61
C PHE A 71 20.11 20.48 -13.47
N GLN A 72 20.39 19.23 -13.14
CA GLN A 72 21.47 18.45 -13.75
C GLN A 72 20.96 17.55 -14.88
N GLU A 73 21.85 17.14 -15.79
CA GLU A 73 21.52 16.26 -16.92
C GLU A 73 20.83 14.96 -16.48
N ARG A 74 21.18 14.43 -15.29
CA ARG A 74 20.53 13.25 -14.71
C ARG A 74 19.03 13.49 -14.46
N HIS A 75 18.64 14.67 -13.98
CA HIS A 75 17.24 15.03 -13.71
C HIS A 75 16.45 15.13 -15.02
N TYR A 76 17.08 15.70 -16.07
CA TYR A 76 16.49 15.73 -17.41
C TYR A 76 16.21 14.32 -17.94
N ARG A 77 17.20 13.42 -17.85
CA ARG A 77 17.07 12.03 -18.32
C ARG A 77 15.97 11.28 -17.59
N GLU A 78 15.90 11.43 -16.27
CA GLU A 78 14.82 10.87 -15.47
C GLU A 78 13.46 11.43 -15.90
N PHE A 79 13.34 12.76 -16.02
CA PHE A 79 12.10 13.43 -16.40
C PHE A 79 11.55 12.96 -17.75
N VAL A 80 12.37 12.97 -18.81
CA VAL A 80 11.94 12.58 -20.17
C VAL A 80 11.68 11.09 -20.33
N SER A 81 12.07 10.28 -19.34
CA SER A 81 11.75 8.87 -19.31
C SER A 81 10.31 8.57 -18.91
N PHE A 82 9.58 9.51 -18.31
CA PHE A 82 8.22 9.29 -17.83
C PHE A 82 7.16 9.97 -18.70
N LEU A 83 5.96 9.38 -18.75
CA LEU A 83 4.80 9.99 -19.41
C LEU A 83 4.33 11.24 -18.65
N PRO A 84 3.69 12.22 -19.32
CA PRO A 84 3.33 13.49 -18.70
C PRO A 84 2.50 13.39 -17.42
N HIS A 85 1.56 12.44 -17.32
CA HIS A 85 0.77 12.26 -16.10
C HIS A 85 1.59 11.70 -14.93
N VAL A 86 2.63 10.91 -15.21
CA VAL A 86 3.57 10.42 -14.18
C VAL A 86 4.54 11.52 -13.77
N GLN A 87 4.99 12.35 -14.71
CA GLN A 87 5.81 13.52 -14.41
C GLN A 87 5.10 14.46 -13.41
N ARG A 88 3.81 14.76 -13.62
CA ARG A 88 3.03 15.57 -12.67
C ARG A 88 2.91 14.94 -11.29
N PHE A 89 2.87 13.61 -11.24
CA PHE A 89 2.87 12.87 -9.98
C PHE A 89 4.21 12.98 -9.24
N LEU A 90 5.32 12.83 -9.96
CA LEU A 90 6.66 12.83 -9.39
C LEU A 90 7.17 14.23 -9.04
N TYR A 91 6.94 15.21 -9.91
CA TYR A 91 7.57 16.53 -9.86
C TYR A 91 6.57 17.69 -9.75
N GLY A 92 5.26 17.39 -9.65
CA GLY A 92 4.23 18.43 -9.58
C GLY A 92 4.00 19.18 -10.89
N ASP A 93 3.31 20.32 -10.78
CA ASP A 93 3.02 21.24 -11.90
C ASP A 93 4.00 22.43 -11.91
N ALA A 94 4.33 22.94 -13.10
CA ALA A 94 5.22 24.09 -13.24
C ALA A 94 4.67 25.37 -12.55
N PRO A 95 5.54 26.22 -11.98
CA PRO A 95 5.14 27.50 -11.40
C PRO A 95 4.38 28.37 -12.42
N GLY A 96 3.21 28.91 -12.04
CA GLY A 96 2.42 29.81 -12.90
C GLY A 96 1.40 29.13 -13.83
N SER A 97 1.22 27.81 -13.74
CA SER A 97 0.01 27.12 -14.21
C SER A 97 -1.24 27.85 -13.70
N LEU A 98 -2.30 27.99 -14.53
CA LEU A 98 -3.50 28.82 -14.31
C LEU A 98 -4.32 28.51 -13.03
N ARG A 99 -3.88 27.58 -12.18
CA ARG A 99 -4.39 27.37 -10.82
C ARG A 99 -3.43 28.04 -9.85
N ARG A 100 -3.95 28.91 -8.95
CA ARG A 100 -3.22 29.24 -7.71
C ARG A 100 -2.93 27.92 -7.01
N LEU A 101 -1.69 27.47 -7.10
CA LEU A 101 -1.23 26.25 -6.48
C LEU A 101 -1.26 26.45 -4.95
N GLY A 102 -2.02 25.62 -4.25
CA GLY A 102 -2.03 25.56 -2.79
C GLY A 102 -0.84 24.74 -2.26
N LYS A 103 -0.62 24.78 -0.94
CA LYS A 103 0.42 24.04 -0.20
C LYS A 103 0.35 22.49 -0.31
N GLY A 104 -0.44 21.91 -1.22
CA GLY A 104 -0.69 20.47 -1.40
C GLY A 104 -0.44 19.94 -2.83
N ASP A 105 0.29 20.68 -3.66
CA ASP A 105 0.32 20.40 -5.11
C ASP A 105 1.48 19.54 -5.62
N ALA A 106 2.50 19.24 -4.81
CA ALA A 106 3.48 18.19 -5.12
C ALA A 106 2.94 16.85 -4.57
N PRO A 107 2.51 15.90 -5.43
CA PRO A 107 1.88 14.66 -4.98
C PRO A 107 2.83 13.71 -4.24
N LEU A 108 4.14 13.87 -4.45
CA LEU A 108 5.23 13.19 -3.77
C LEU A 108 6.12 14.22 -3.08
N ARG A 109 6.51 13.95 -1.82
CA ARG A 109 7.54 14.69 -1.09
C ARG A 109 8.57 13.73 -0.54
N VAL A 110 9.82 14.15 -0.51
CA VAL A 110 10.93 13.34 0.02
C VAL A 110 11.53 14.04 1.22
N TYR A 111 11.65 13.33 2.33
CA TYR A 111 12.37 13.79 3.50
C TYR A 111 13.63 12.96 3.66
N ARG A 112 14.79 13.59 3.77
CA ARG A 112 16.07 12.93 3.92
C ARG A 112 16.56 13.00 5.35
N ARG A 113 17.14 11.89 5.79
CA ARG A 113 17.84 11.79 7.06
C ARG A 113 19.36 11.71 6.83
N THR A 114 20.11 12.54 7.55
CA THR A 114 21.53 12.85 7.24
C THR A 114 22.52 12.45 8.33
N ASP A 115 22.05 12.01 9.50
CA ASP A 115 22.89 11.60 10.64
C ASP A 115 23.57 10.22 10.45
N ILE A 116 23.14 9.43 9.47
CA ILE A 116 23.60 8.05 9.26
C ILE A 116 24.57 7.97 8.08
N ALA A 117 25.78 7.47 8.31
CA ALA A 117 26.83 7.38 7.30
C ALA A 117 27.17 5.95 6.87
N ALA A 118 26.95 4.95 7.73
CA ALA A 118 27.23 3.55 7.43
C ALA A 118 26.30 2.59 8.19
N VAL A 119 26.21 1.36 7.69
CA VAL A 119 25.59 0.22 8.36
C VAL A 119 26.60 -0.90 8.50
N ARG A 120 26.78 -1.40 9.72
CA ARG A 120 27.65 -2.54 10.02
C ARG A 120 26.80 -3.74 10.39
N MET A 121 27.06 -4.88 9.75
CA MET A 121 26.27 -6.09 9.87
C MET A 121 27.15 -7.29 10.20
N VAL A 122 26.72 -8.10 11.16
CA VAL A 122 27.24 -9.46 11.35
C VAL A 122 26.17 -10.42 10.85
N LEU A 123 26.42 -11.10 9.74
CA LEU A 123 25.38 -11.86 9.01
C LEU A 123 25.02 -13.19 9.70
N ALA A 124 26.00 -13.83 10.34
CA ALA A 124 25.83 -15.06 11.11
C ALA A 124 26.63 -14.97 12.42
N PRO A 125 26.22 -15.68 13.49
CA PRO A 125 26.96 -15.68 14.75
C PRO A 125 28.44 -16.03 14.55
N GLY A 126 29.34 -15.22 15.10
CA GLY A 126 30.79 -15.39 14.97
C GLY A 126 31.39 -15.03 13.60
N GLY A 127 30.59 -14.52 12.66
CA GLY A 127 31.07 -14.05 11.36
C GLY A 127 31.77 -12.68 11.44
N GLU A 128 32.62 -12.41 10.43
CA GLU A 128 33.25 -11.10 10.26
C GLU A 128 32.21 -10.00 9.98
N PRO A 129 32.32 -8.81 10.60
CA PRO A 129 31.44 -7.69 10.31
C PRO A 129 31.63 -7.16 8.89
N VAL A 130 30.54 -6.97 8.17
CA VAL A 130 30.49 -6.30 6.87
C VAL A 130 29.98 -4.89 7.06
N THR A 131 30.73 -3.88 6.63
CA THR A 131 30.33 -2.47 6.73
C THR A 131 30.04 -1.91 5.35
N CYS A 132 28.85 -1.37 5.16
CA CYS A 132 28.42 -0.72 3.93
C CYS A 132 28.18 0.77 4.18
N ARG A 133 28.57 1.63 3.23
CA ARG A 133 28.32 3.07 3.31
C ARG A 133 26.88 3.37 2.95
N VAL A 134 26.27 4.32 3.66
CA VAL A 134 24.93 4.82 3.34
C VAL A 134 25.04 5.91 2.29
N ALA A 135 24.26 5.80 1.23
CA ALA A 135 24.14 6.85 0.22
C ALA A 135 23.09 7.88 0.63
N HIS A 136 21.89 7.42 1.04
CA HIS A 136 20.87 8.26 1.66
C HIS A 136 19.81 7.40 2.37
N VAL A 137 19.06 8.05 3.25
CA VAL A 137 17.87 7.50 3.91
C VAL A 137 16.72 8.46 3.67
N ASP A 138 15.76 8.05 2.86
CA ASP A 138 14.72 8.92 2.33
C ASP A 138 13.32 8.39 2.68
N LEU A 139 12.46 9.24 3.21
CA LEU A 139 11.07 8.94 3.49
C LEU A 139 10.20 9.59 2.42
N HIS A 140 9.62 8.74 1.57
CA HIS A 140 8.74 9.13 0.47
C HIS A 140 7.31 9.25 0.97
N PHE A 141 6.79 10.47 0.94
CA PHE A 141 5.46 10.83 1.40
C PHE A 141 4.54 11.12 0.21
N PHE A 142 3.39 10.48 0.17
CA PHE A 142 2.41 10.61 -0.90
C PHE A 142 1.21 11.41 -0.39
N HIS A 143 0.97 12.58 -0.97
CA HIS A 143 -0.09 13.48 -0.52
C HIS A 143 -1.49 12.80 -0.65
N ASP A 144 -2.42 13.13 0.24
CA ASP A 144 -3.77 12.51 0.31
C ASP A 144 -3.80 10.97 0.48
N VAL A 145 -2.65 10.31 0.67
CA VAL A 145 -2.56 8.87 0.92
C VAL A 145 -1.78 8.65 2.22
N ASP A 146 -2.38 7.95 3.17
CA ASP A 146 -1.71 7.68 4.47
C ASP A 146 -0.67 6.55 4.38
N ALA A 147 -0.03 6.36 3.23
CA ALA A 147 1.05 5.42 3.03
C ALA A 147 2.35 6.22 2.82
N VAL A 148 3.44 5.75 3.41
CA VAL A 148 4.79 6.27 3.15
C VAL A 148 5.75 5.12 2.91
N ILE A 149 6.84 5.40 2.20
CA ILE A 149 7.87 4.41 1.92
C ILE A 149 9.21 4.95 2.42
N LEU A 150 9.78 4.27 3.42
CA LEU A 150 11.18 4.47 3.77
C LEU A 150 12.05 3.77 2.72
N ALA A 151 12.87 4.53 2.02
CA ALA A 151 13.87 4.05 1.09
C ALA A 151 15.26 4.22 1.72
N PHE A 152 16.01 3.14 1.81
CA PHE A 152 17.34 3.13 2.40
C PHE A 152 18.35 2.59 1.38
N GLU A 153 19.28 3.43 0.94
CA GLU A 153 20.29 3.08 -0.05
C GLU A 153 21.68 2.95 0.58
N PHE A 154 22.36 1.84 0.32
CA PHE A 154 23.72 1.58 0.81
C PHE A 154 24.56 0.82 -0.23
N TYR A 155 25.87 0.88 -0.09
CA TYR A 155 26.80 0.25 -1.02
C TYR A 155 28.12 -0.17 -0.36
N ALA A 156 28.80 -1.13 -0.99
CA ALA A 156 30.17 -1.53 -0.67
C ALA A 156 30.87 -2.04 -1.94
N SER A 157 32.19 -2.23 -1.86
CA SER A 157 33.00 -2.75 -2.96
C SER A 157 33.69 -4.05 -2.56
N ASP A 158 34.03 -4.84 -3.57
CA ASP A 158 34.82 -6.08 -3.44
C ASP A 158 34.26 -7.07 -2.39
N LEU A 159 32.94 -7.30 -2.42
CA LEU A 159 32.29 -8.28 -1.56
C LEU A 159 32.26 -9.67 -2.22
N PRO A 160 32.46 -10.76 -1.45
CA PRO A 160 32.13 -12.10 -1.95
C PRO A 160 30.64 -12.21 -2.34
N LEU A 161 30.33 -12.88 -3.44
CA LEU A 161 28.95 -13.09 -3.90
C LEU A 161 28.08 -13.77 -2.83
N SER A 162 28.65 -14.68 -2.04
CA SER A 162 27.97 -15.32 -0.91
C SER A 162 27.54 -14.31 0.15
N VAL A 163 28.39 -13.32 0.45
CA VAL A 163 28.07 -12.22 1.37
C VAL A 163 26.94 -11.36 0.80
N VAL A 164 26.96 -11.06 -0.50
CA VAL A 164 25.87 -10.34 -1.18
C VAL A 164 24.54 -11.08 -1.08
N HIS A 165 24.52 -12.40 -1.35
CA HIS A 165 23.32 -13.22 -1.18
C HIS A 165 22.78 -13.15 0.27
N GLU A 166 23.65 -13.27 1.27
CA GLU A 166 23.25 -13.20 2.68
C GLU A 166 22.74 -11.81 3.08
N ILE A 167 23.34 -10.71 2.60
CA ILE A 167 22.84 -9.34 2.83
C ILE A 167 21.43 -9.19 2.25
N MET A 168 21.25 -9.54 0.98
CA MET A 168 19.95 -9.45 0.29
C MET A 168 18.87 -10.29 1.00
N TYR A 169 19.25 -11.46 1.50
CA TYR A 169 18.34 -12.37 2.17
C TYR A 169 17.96 -11.95 3.59
N ARG A 170 18.89 -11.35 4.34
CA ARG A 170 18.73 -11.14 5.78
C ARG A 170 18.37 -9.72 6.17
N PHE A 171 19.00 -8.73 5.57
CA PHE A 171 19.03 -7.37 6.12
C PHE A 171 17.64 -6.71 6.14
N GLY A 172 16.91 -6.74 5.03
CA GLY A 172 15.61 -6.08 4.87
C GLY A 172 14.45 -6.79 5.59
N ARG A 173 14.53 -6.96 6.91
CA ARG A 173 13.49 -7.60 7.73
C ARG A 173 13.13 -6.74 8.94
N ALA A 174 11.89 -6.27 8.99
CA ALA A 174 11.43 -5.36 10.06
C ALA A 174 11.47 -6.02 11.46
N TYR A 175 11.35 -7.34 11.51
CA TYR A 175 11.40 -8.19 12.71
C TYR A 175 11.72 -9.63 12.32
N PRO A 176 12.17 -10.47 13.27
CA PRO A 176 12.53 -11.85 12.97
C PRO A 176 11.26 -12.70 12.76
N PRO A 177 11.25 -13.60 11.77
CA PRO A 177 10.14 -14.54 11.56
C PRO A 177 10.02 -15.62 12.63
N GLY A 178 11.09 -15.85 13.39
CA GLY A 178 11.16 -16.87 14.43
C GLY A 178 12.57 -16.99 14.97
N TRP A 179 12.78 -18.01 15.80
CA TRP A 179 14.07 -18.33 16.42
C TRP A 179 14.33 -19.83 16.36
N THR A 180 15.60 -20.22 16.33
CA THR A 180 16.02 -21.61 16.51
C THR A 180 15.71 -22.10 17.94
N GLU A 181 15.89 -23.40 18.20
CA GLU A 181 15.80 -23.95 19.56
C GLU A 181 16.79 -23.30 20.53
N THR A 182 17.96 -22.88 20.03
CA THR A 182 18.99 -22.16 20.80
C THR A 182 18.70 -20.67 20.98
N GLY A 183 17.59 -20.17 20.42
CA GLY A 183 17.16 -18.77 20.55
C GLY A 183 17.79 -17.81 19.54
N GLU A 184 18.47 -18.31 18.51
CA GLU A 184 19.04 -17.48 17.45
C GLU A 184 17.96 -17.00 16.47
N PRO A 185 17.96 -15.72 16.08
CA PRO A 185 16.95 -15.20 15.17
C PRO A 185 17.09 -15.82 13.77
N LEU A 186 15.99 -16.37 13.25
CA LEU A 186 15.96 -16.96 11.91
C LEU A 186 15.99 -15.87 10.84
N HIS A 187 16.78 -16.10 9.79
CA HIS A 187 16.81 -15.28 8.56
C HIS A 187 17.14 -13.79 8.74
N CYS A 188 17.52 -13.33 9.92
CA CYS A 188 18.04 -11.98 10.17
C CYS A 188 19.57 -12.02 10.26
N PRO A 189 20.26 -10.87 10.12
CA PRO A 189 21.63 -10.77 10.57
C PRO A 189 21.70 -11.06 12.07
N ALA A 190 22.80 -11.64 12.53
CA ALA A 190 23.05 -11.82 13.95
C ALA A 190 23.10 -10.47 14.69
N HIS A 191 23.64 -9.43 14.03
CA HIS A 191 23.75 -8.08 14.58
C HIS A 191 23.75 -7.02 13.48
N VAL A 192 23.15 -5.87 13.73
CA VAL A 192 23.12 -4.70 12.84
C VAL A 192 23.34 -3.43 13.66
N GLU A 193 24.19 -2.53 13.17
CA GLU A 193 24.49 -1.24 13.78
C GLU A 193 24.40 -0.12 12.75
N TRP A 194 23.69 0.94 13.11
CA TRP A 194 23.69 2.22 12.39
C TRP A 194 24.83 3.08 12.91
N LEU A 195 25.66 3.61 12.01
CA LEU A 195 26.84 4.40 12.35
C LEU A 195 26.72 5.84 11.84
N ASP A 196 27.19 6.80 12.62
CA ASP A 196 27.39 8.17 12.16
C ASP A 196 28.70 8.33 11.36
N LYS A 197 29.00 9.56 10.94
CA LYS A 197 30.21 9.90 10.18
C LYS A 197 31.52 9.69 10.94
N ASP A 198 31.46 9.60 12.27
CA ASP A 198 32.60 9.41 13.18
C ASP A 198 32.67 7.94 13.66
N ASP A 199 32.00 7.02 12.95
CA ASP A 199 31.87 5.59 13.26
C ASP A 199 31.23 5.28 14.63
N ARG A 200 30.48 6.22 15.21
CA ARG A 200 29.76 5.99 16.47
C ARG A 200 28.46 5.26 16.21
N VAL A 201 28.17 4.28 17.07
CA VAL A 201 26.93 3.50 17.00
C VAL A 201 25.76 4.38 17.47
N LEU A 202 24.84 4.65 16.54
CA LEU A 202 23.61 5.40 16.80
C LEU A 202 22.49 4.50 17.31
N ALA A 203 22.36 3.29 16.75
CA ALA A 203 21.36 2.31 17.15
C ALA A 203 21.77 0.90 16.71
N THR A 204 21.19 -0.10 17.38
CA THR A 204 21.58 -1.50 17.25
C THR A 204 20.36 -2.41 17.18
N SER A 205 20.43 -3.48 16.39
CA SER A 205 19.38 -4.49 16.33
C SER A 205 19.22 -5.24 17.64
N ASP A 206 18.02 -5.75 17.88
CA ASP A 206 17.71 -6.51 19.09
C ASP A 206 16.97 -7.83 18.81
N TYR A 207 17.22 -8.42 17.62
CA TYR A 207 16.60 -9.66 17.15
C TYR A 207 16.71 -10.83 18.15
N GLN A 208 17.76 -10.87 18.95
CA GLN A 208 18.01 -11.87 20.00
C GLN A 208 17.07 -11.76 21.21
N LYS A 209 16.37 -10.63 21.40
CA LYS A 209 15.47 -10.41 22.54
C LYS A 209 14.11 -11.11 22.35
N ARG A 210 14.10 -12.43 22.17
CA ARG A 210 12.91 -13.26 21.88
C ARG A 210 11.68 -12.91 22.75
N GLU A 211 11.87 -12.76 24.06
CA GLU A 211 10.77 -12.47 25.00
C GLU A 211 10.10 -11.11 24.73
N ARG A 212 10.84 -10.09 24.27
CA ARG A 212 10.28 -8.79 23.88
C ARG A 212 9.25 -8.96 22.76
N TYR A 213 9.63 -9.69 21.71
CA TYR A 213 8.76 -9.90 20.55
C TYR A 213 7.53 -10.76 20.92
N LEU A 214 7.74 -11.87 21.64
CA LEU A 214 6.64 -12.77 22.02
C LEU A 214 5.65 -12.09 22.97
N SER A 215 6.14 -11.38 23.98
CA SER A 215 5.29 -10.64 24.91
C SER A 215 4.51 -9.54 24.18
N PHE A 216 5.16 -8.79 23.29
CA PHE A 216 4.50 -7.72 22.53
C PHE A 216 3.37 -8.26 21.65
N VAL A 217 3.62 -9.32 20.88
CA VAL A 217 2.57 -9.95 20.04
C VAL A 217 1.45 -10.52 20.91
N GLY A 218 1.77 -11.14 22.04
CA GLY A 218 0.79 -11.70 22.98
C GLY A 218 -0.17 -10.65 23.54
N HIS A 219 0.31 -9.44 23.82
CA HIS A 219 -0.50 -8.35 24.36
C HIS A 219 -1.19 -7.51 23.27
N GLN A 220 -0.46 -7.13 22.22
CA GLN A 220 -0.92 -6.14 21.23
C GLN A 220 -1.54 -6.76 19.98
N ARG A 221 -1.35 -8.07 19.75
CA ARG A 221 -1.76 -8.77 18.52
C ARG A 221 -1.22 -8.14 17.24
N THR A 222 -0.08 -7.48 17.33
CA THR A 222 0.67 -6.90 16.21
C THR A 222 2.16 -7.25 16.34
N PRO A 223 2.92 -7.37 15.23
CA PRO A 223 4.35 -7.61 15.29
C PRO A 223 5.11 -6.49 16.01
N CYS A 224 6.14 -6.86 16.75
CA CYS A 224 7.08 -5.92 17.36
C CYS A 224 8.22 -5.65 16.39
N PHE A 225 8.53 -4.39 16.09
CA PHE A 225 9.64 -4.03 15.21
C PHE A 225 10.98 -4.11 15.94
N ALA A 226 12.05 -4.42 15.20
CA ALA A 226 13.39 -4.38 15.75
C ALA A 226 13.83 -2.93 16.03
N ALA A 227 14.54 -2.72 17.13
CA ALA A 227 14.84 -1.39 17.66
C ALA A 227 15.59 -0.48 16.67
N HIS A 228 16.55 -1.02 15.92
CA HIS A 228 17.27 -0.27 14.88
C HIS A 228 16.37 0.21 13.71
N TRP A 229 15.28 -0.49 13.38
CA TRP A 229 14.31 -0.04 12.37
C TRP A 229 13.39 1.03 12.94
N GLU A 230 12.96 0.89 14.20
CA GLU A 230 12.21 1.93 14.90
C GLU A 230 13.03 3.22 15.03
N PHE A 231 14.33 3.09 15.28
CA PHE A 231 15.27 4.21 15.29
C PHE A 231 15.25 4.99 13.98
N LEU A 232 15.28 4.30 12.82
CA LEU A 232 15.28 4.97 11.52
C LEU A 232 14.05 5.86 11.33
N LEU A 233 12.87 5.41 11.78
CA LEU A 233 11.61 6.12 11.59
C LEU A 233 11.36 7.21 12.63
N MET A 234 12.20 7.35 13.66
CA MET A 234 12.05 8.41 14.65
C MET A 234 11.93 9.79 14.00
N PRO A 235 11.01 10.65 14.47
CA PRO A 235 10.20 10.51 15.69
C PRO A 235 8.82 9.85 15.46
N LEU A 236 8.59 9.18 14.33
CA LEU A 236 7.42 8.31 14.17
C LEU A 236 7.53 7.13 15.15
N VAL A 237 6.42 6.77 15.77
CA VAL A 237 6.38 5.66 16.74
C VAL A 237 5.56 4.51 16.19
N ALA A 238 5.99 3.28 16.47
CA ALA A 238 5.19 2.12 16.10
C ALA A 238 3.85 2.15 16.84
N GLU A 239 2.76 1.81 16.14
CA GLU A 239 1.45 1.61 16.76
C GLU A 239 1.57 0.59 17.90
N ASN A 240 0.93 0.87 19.03
CA ASN A 240 0.95 0.02 20.22
C ASN A 240 2.32 -0.14 20.93
N SER A 241 3.33 0.64 20.58
CA SER A 241 4.67 0.61 21.23
C SER A 241 4.70 1.16 22.68
N GLY A 242 3.60 1.72 23.18
CA GLY A 242 3.54 2.41 24.48
C GLY A 242 4.16 3.81 24.50
N SER A 243 5.00 4.13 23.51
CA SER A 243 5.58 5.45 23.27
C SER A 243 4.55 6.42 22.70
N LYS A 244 4.49 7.64 23.24
CA LYS A 244 3.65 8.72 22.70
C LYS A 244 4.44 9.51 21.65
N GLY A 245 4.10 9.33 20.39
CA GLY A 245 4.60 10.13 19.28
C GLY A 245 3.49 10.95 18.64
N PRO A 246 3.83 12.01 17.87
CA PRO A 246 2.85 12.83 17.18
C PRO A 246 2.14 12.09 16.04
N LEU A 247 2.83 11.11 15.46
CA LEU A 247 2.34 10.26 14.39
C LEU A 247 2.78 8.83 14.68
N SER A 248 1.84 7.89 14.55
CA SER A 248 2.12 6.47 14.66
C SER A 248 2.21 5.83 13.28
N PHE A 249 2.96 4.73 13.16
CA PHE A 249 3.00 3.93 11.95
C PHE A 249 2.69 2.46 12.25
N ARG A 250 2.14 1.77 11.26
CA ARG A 250 2.02 0.31 11.24
C ARG A 250 2.49 -0.25 9.91
N GLN A 251 2.79 -1.54 9.90
CA GLN A 251 3.14 -2.25 8.69
C GLN A 251 1.91 -2.51 7.82
N ILE A 252 2.08 -2.40 6.50
CA ILE A 252 1.04 -2.71 5.51
C ILE A 252 1.16 -4.15 5.01
N GLU A 253 2.36 -4.54 4.59
CA GLU A 253 2.58 -5.82 3.92
C GLU A 253 3.22 -6.86 4.86
N TYR A 254 4.37 -7.37 4.45
CA TYR A 254 5.10 -8.47 5.04
C TYR A 254 6.40 -7.97 5.66
N TYR A 255 6.95 -8.73 6.60
CA TYR A 255 8.17 -8.36 7.34
C TYR A 255 9.41 -8.25 6.46
N ARG A 256 9.44 -8.92 5.31
CA ARG A 256 10.51 -8.82 4.34
C ARG A 256 10.28 -7.61 3.43
N MET A 257 11.11 -6.61 3.59
CA MET A 257 11.10 -5.35 2.85
C MET A 257 11.56 -5.57 1.41
N PRO A 258 10.84 -5.08 0.38
CA PRO A 258 11.29 -5.13 -1.00
C PRO A 258 12.69 -4.57 -1.20
N VAL A 259 13.46 -5.18 -2.10
CA VAL A 259 14.86 -4.80 -2.35
C VAL A 259 15.16 -4.56 -3.82
N MET A 260 15.90 -3.51 -4.11
CA MET A 260 16.61 -3.36 -5.38
C MET A 260 18.09 -3.61 -5.16
N THR A 261 18.73 -4.34 -6.06
CA THR A 261 20.18 -4.60 -5.99
C THR A 261 20.84 -4.27 -7.32
N TYR A 262 21.98 -3.60 -7.25
CA TYR A 262 22.86 -3.37 -8.38
C TYR A 262 24.21 -4.02 -8.05
N LEU A 263 24.69 -4.87 -8.95
CA LEU A 263 25.98 -5.51 -8.78
C LEU A 263 26.78 -5.58 -10.07
N THR A 264 28.07 -5.33 -9.95
CA THR A 264 29.03 -5.48 -11.05
C THR A 264 29.96 -6.66 -10.78
N LEU A 265 30.18 -7.46 -11.82
CA LEU A 265 31.05 -8.64 -11.80
C LEU A 265 32.16 -8.46 -12.83
N ASP A 266 33.27 -9.16 -12.64
CA ASP A 266 34.32 -9.22 -13.67
C ASP A 266 33.78 -9.85 -14.96
N ARG A 267 33.02 -10.95 -14.84
CA ARG A 267 32.42 -11.71 -15.95
C ARG A 267 31.10 -12.35 -15.53
N MET A 268 30.02 -12.09 -16.26
CA MET A 268 28.70 -12.64 -15.91
C MET A 268 28.51 -14.10 -16.32
N TRP A 269 29.21 -14.59 -17.35
CA TRP A 269 29.13 -16.01 -17.76
C TRP A 269 29.78 -16.97 -16.77
N ASP A 270 30.55 -16.46 -15.79
CA ASP A 270 31.08 -17.28 -14.70
C ASP A 270 30.00 -17.62 -13.66
N MET A 271 28.86 -16.90 -13.66
CA MET A 271 27.74 -17.12 -12.76
C MET A 271 26.97 -18.38 -13.10
N GLN A 272 26.58 -19.14 -12.07
CA GLN A 272 25.69 -20.27 -12.27
C GLN A 272 24.24 -19.80 -12.39
N ARG A 273 23.42 -20.60 -13.07
CA ARG A 273 21.96 -20.39 -13.11
C ARG A 273 21.35 -20.22 -11.72
N THR A 274 21.83 -21.00 -10.75
CA THR A 274 21.35 -20.94 -9.36
C THR A 274 21.73 -19.64 -8.66
N ASP A 275 22.84 -18.99 -9.04
CA ASP A 275 23.23 -17.69 -8.51
C ASP A 275 22.27 -16.60 -9.00
N TYR A 276 21.91 -16.60 -10.30
CA TYR A 276 20.87 -15.71 -10.82
C TYR A 276 19.52 -15.90 -10.14
N MET A 277 19.15 -17.15 -9.83
CA MET A 277 17.92 -17.43 -9.07
C MET A 277 17.97 -16.86 -7.65
N ARG A 278 19.11 -16.95 -6.96
CA ARG A 278 19.28 -16.36 -5.62
C ARG A 278 19.17 -14.85 -5.66
N LEU A 279 19.80 -14.22 -6.65
CA LEU A 279 19.70 -12.77 -6.88
C LEU A 279 18.28 -12.34 -7.25
N ALA A 280 17.56 -13.11 -8.05
CA ALA A 280 16.19 -12.80 -8.46
C ALA A 280 15.19 -12.93 -7.30
N PHE A 281 15.34 -13.93 -6.43
CA PHE A 281 14.43 -14.17 -5.31
C PHE A 281 14.96 -13.62 -3.97
N ALA A 282 16.12 -12.97 -3.99
CA ALA A 282 16.88 -12.49 -2.84
C ALA A 282 17.09 -13.57 -1.75
N THR A 283 17.39 -14.81 -2.13
CA THR A 283 17.59 -15.93 -1.20
C THR A 283 19.05 -16.05 -0.75
N GLY A 284 19.26 -16.70 0.39
CA GLY A 284 20.59 -16.89 0.98
C GLY A 284 21.50 -17.80 0.15
N ALA A 285 22.78 -17.78 0.46
CA ALA A 285 23.77 -18.67 -0.12
C ALA A 285 23.46 -20.13 0.22
N SER A 286 23.82 -21.05 -0.68
CA SER A 286 23.75 -22.50 -0.41
C SER A 286 25.16 -23.05 -0.25
N PRO A 287 25.50 -23.70 0.88
CA PRO A 287 26.81 -24.34 1.05
C PRO A 287 27.13 -25.36 -0.05
N ASN A 288 26.11 -26.06 -0.54
CA ASN A 288 26.24 -27.10 -1.57
C ASN A 288 26.02 -26.57 -2.99
N GLY A 289 25.66 -25.29 -3.16
CA GLY A 289 25.29 -24.71 -4.45
C GLY A 289 23.89 -25.05 -4.94
N ASP A 290 23.12 -25.86 -4.20
CA ASP A 290 21.75 -26.30 -4.54
C ASP A 290 20.79 -25.16 -4.82
N ALA A 291 19.96 -25.29 -5.86
CA ALA A 291 18.97 -24.29 -6.25
C ALA A 291 18.05 -23.89 -5.07
N PRO A 292 17.62 -22.62 -4.98
CA PRO A 292 16.86 -22.13 -3.83
C PRO A 292 15.45 -22.72 -3.71
N PHE A 293 14.93 -23.30 -4.80
CA PHE A 293 13.60 -23.91 -4.86
C PHE A 293 13.64 -25.20 -5.67
N ALA A 294 12.54 -25.97 -5.60
CA ALA A 294 12.40 -27.20 -6.39
C ALA A 294 12.45 -26.93 -7.90
N GLU A 295 13.04 -27.85 -8.64
CA GLU A 295 13.24 -27.73 -10.10
C GLU A 295 11.94 -27.42 -10.87
N ARG A 296 10.83 -28.06 -10.49
CA ARG A 296 9.51 -27.81 -11.11
C ARG A 296 9.05 -26.36 -10.98
N PHE A 297 9.35 -25.70 -9.87
CA PHE A 297 9.04 -24.28 -9.70
C PHE A 297 9.94 -23.39 -10.57
N LEU A 298 11.17 -23.81 -10.80
CA LEU A 298 12.21 -23.06 -11.50
C LEU A 298 12.29 -23.35 -13.00
N HIS A 299 11.43 -24.21 -13.55
CA HIS A 299 11.51 -24.67 -14.94
C HIS A 299 11.39 -23.52 -15.97
N ASP A 300 10.66 -22.45 -15.66
CA ASP A 300 10.44 -21.28 -16.53
C ASP A 300 11.03 -19.99 -15.94
N PHE A 301 12.07 -20.13 -15.11
CA PHE A 301 12.71 -19.03 -14.40
C PHE A 301 13.11 -17.86 -15.32
N GLU A 302 13.80 -18.15 -16.43
CA GLU A 302 14.29 -17.15 -17.38
C GLU A 302 13.13 -16.34 -17.98
N ALA A 303 12.11 -17.03 -18.48
CA ALA A 303 10.95 -16.39 -19.12
C ALA A 303 10.14 -15.51 -18.16
N ARG A 304 10.09 -15.88 -16.87
CA ARG A 304 9.27 -15.18 -15.86
C ARG A 304 10.02 -14.13 -15.07
N ASN A 305 11.32 -14.29 -14.87
CA ASN A 305 12.09 -13.48 -13.91
C ASN A 305 13.24 -12.72 -14.56
N CYS A 306 13.63 -13.03 -15.81
CA CYS A 306 14.76 -12.37 -16.47
C CYS A 306 14.28 -11.47 -17.62
N TYR A 307 14.74 -10.22 -17.64
CA TYR A 307 14.63 -9.33 -18.80
C TYR A 307 15.99 -9.22 -19.49
N ASP A 308 16.22 -10.11 -20.45
CA ASP A 308 17.53 -10.41 -21.05
C ASP A 308 17.81 -9.62 -22.35
N ARG A 309 17.21 -8.43 -22.51
CA ARG A 309 17.37 -7.61 -23.73
C ARG A 309 18.83 -7.25 -24.05
N TYR A 310 19.68 -7.13 -23.03
CA TYR A 310 21.09 -6.78 -23.14
C TYR A 310 22.01 -7.88 -22.59
N TYR A 311 21.46 -9.06 -22.34
CA TYR A 311 22.20 -10.21 -21.85
C TYR A 311 22.44 -11.18 -23.01
N HIS A 312 23.68 -11.62 -23.15
CA HIS A 312 24.10 -12.57 -24.18
C HIS A 312 24.76 -13.74 -23.48
N GLU A 313 24.39 -14.96 -23.84
CA GLU A 313 25.05 -16.15 -23.31
C GLU A 313 26.43 -16.32 -23.97
N GLY A 314 27.48 -16.48 -23.15
CA GLY A 314 28.84 -16.68 -23.62
C GLY A 314 29.66 -15.39 -23.82
N SER A 315 30.90 -15.54 -24.31
CA SER A 315 31.88 -14.44 -24.37
C SER A 315 31.88 -13.65 -25.68
N GLU A 316 30.85 -13.80 -26.54
CA GLU A 316 30.85 -13.24 -27.89
C GLU A 316 30.38 -11.77 -27.97
N ALA A 317 29.95 -11.17 -26.85
CA ALA A 317 29.49 -9.78 -26.84
C ALA A 317 30.66 -8.79 -26.69
N ALA A 318 30.80 -7.86 -27.63
CA ALA A 318 31.77 -6.75 -27.57
C ALA A 318 31.34 -5.60 -26.63
N ALA A 319 30.14 -5.68 -26.04
CA ALA A 319 29.55 -4.67 -25.17
C ALA A 319 29.36 -5.20 -23.75
N VAL A 320 29.28 -4.28 -22.79
CA VAL A 320 28.90 -4.55 -21.39
C VAL A 320 27.57 -5.31 -21.37
N GLY A 321 27.58 -6.53 -20.85
CA GLY A 321 26.39 -7.35 -20.65
C GLY A 321 25.59 -6.82 -19.46
N THR A 322 24.27 -6.84 -19.57
CA THR A 322 23.40 -6.48 -18.45
C THR A 322 22.19 -7.39 -18.40
N ARG A 323 21.92 -7.92 -17.21
CA ARG A 323 20.77 -8.78 -16.92
C ARG A 323 19.93 -8.15 -15.82
N PHE A 324 18.63 -8.08 -16.07
CA PHE A 324 17.64 -7.58 -15.12
C PHE A 324 16.83 -8.76 -14.59
N LEU A 325 16.71 -8.86 -13.27
CA LEU A 325 16.06 -9.96 -12.57
C LEU A 325 14.91 -9.41 -11.70
N LEU A 326 13.71 -9.97 -11.81
CA LEU A 326 12.53 -9.48 -11.10
C LEU A 326 11.70 -10.64 -10.54
N SER A 327 11.28 -10.52 -9.29
CA SER A 327 10.36 -11.48 -8.62
C SER A 327 9.22 -10.80 -7.85
N GLY A 328 8.99 -9.52 -8.12
CA GLY A 328 8.09 -8.65 -7.36
C GLY A 328 8.74 -8.14 -6.08
N HIS A 329 9.24 -9.05 -5.24
CA HIS A 329 9.94 -8.69 -4.00
C HIS A 329 11.33 -8.09 -4.25
N ALA A 330 12.06 -8.62 -5.24
CA ALA A 330 13.40 -8.14 -5.58
C ALA A 330 13.48 -7.70 -7.05
N PHE A 331 14.26 -6.64 -7.27
CA PHE A 331 14.69 -6.18 -8.59
C PHE A 331 16.22 -6.12 -8.58
N THR A 332 16.90 -6.95 -9.37
CA THR A 332 18.36 -7.01 -9.40
C THR A 332 18.89 -6.68 -10.79
N VAL A 333 19.82 -5.74 -10.89
CA VAL A 333 20.61 -5.47 -12.09
C VAL A 333 21.99 -6.08 -11.88
N VAL A 334 22.36 -6.98 -12.78
CA VAL A 334 23.69 -7.57 -12.85
C VAL A 334 24.34 -7.07 -14.13
N ALA A 335 25.55 -6.51 -14.02
CA ALA A 335 26.34 -6.10 -15.16
C ALA A 335 27.75 -6.68 -15.09
N ASP A 336 28.39 -6.92 -16.24
CA ASP A 336 29.77 -7.37 -16.32
C ASP A 336 30.72 -6.39 -16.99
N GLY A 337 32.01 -6.60 -16.68
CA GLY A 337 33.13 -5.88 -17.26
C GLY A 337 33.53 -4.64 -16.48
N VAL A 338 34.57 -3.98 -16.97
CA VAL A 338 35.12 -2.76 -16.40
C VAL A 338 34.78 -1.61 -17.36
N SER A 339 33.78 -0.82 -17.00
CA SER A 339 33.39 0.36 -17.77
C SER A 339 33.08 1.52 -16.82
N PRO A 340 33.59 2.74 -17.09
CA PRO A 340 33.21 3.93 -16.31
C PRO A 340 31.70 4.14 -16.26
N ARG A 341 30.95 3.67 -17.27
CA ARG A 341 29.48 3.74 -17.32
C ARG A 341 28.77 2.90 -16.25
N LEU A 342 29.44 1.92 -15.65
CA LEU A 342 28.89 1.09 -14.58
C LEU A 342 29.00 1.75 -13.21
N GLU A 343 29.96 2.66 -13.03
CA GLU A 343 30.15 3.40 -11.78
C GLU A 343 29.67 4.85 -11.87
N ASP A 344 29.35 5.32 -13.09
CA ASP A 344 28.85 6.66 -13.34
C ASP A 344 27.47 6.87 -12.71
N ASN A 345 27.48 7.74 -11.71
CA ASN A 345 26.35 8.07 -10.88
C ASN A 345 25.30 8.98 -11.55
N GLU A 346 25.61 9.57 -12.70
CA GLU A 346 24.75 10.55 -13.36
C GLU A 346 24.27 10.07 -14.74
N ARG A 347 25.19 9.53 -15.56
CA ARG A 347 24.90 9.19 -16.97
C ARG A 347 24.91 7.68 -17.24
N GLY A 348 25.47 6.92 -16.31
CA GLY A 348 25.70 5.49 -16.42
C GLY A 348 24.49 4.62 -16.14
N LEU A 349 24.72 3.30 -16.12
CA LEU A 349 23.74 2.30 -15.70
C LEU A 349 23.45 2.44 -14.20
N LEU A 350 24.46 2.79 -13.39
CA LEU A 350 24.26 3.07 -11.97
C LEU A 350 23.34 4.27 -11.76
N GLY A 351 23.56 5.38 -12.49
CA GLY A 351 22.62 6.51 -12.48
C GLY A 351 21.19 6.08 -12.82
N GLN A 352 20.98 5.32 -13.90
CA GLN A 352 19.65 4.80 -14.25
C GLN A 352 19.03 3.92 -13.15
N PHE A 353 19.83 3.08 -12.49
CA PHE A 353 19.39 2.25 -11.37
C PHE A 353 18.90 3.09 -10.19
N ARG A 354 19.66 4.11 -9.78
CA ARG A 354 19.37 4.96 -8.62
C ARG A 354 18.19 5.91 -8.83
N HIS A 355 17.88 6.22 -10.09
CA HIS A 355 16.95 7.27 -10.49
C HIS A 355 15.73 6.66 -11.19
N GLN A 356 15.87 6.39 -12.50
CA GLN A 356 14.80 5.90 -13.35
C GLN A 356 14.20 4.57 -12.86
N TYR A 357 15.02 3.53 -12.64
CA TYR A 357 14.54 2.21 -12.23
C TYR A 357 14.06 2.19 -10.78
N PHE A 358 14.69 2.99 -9.91
CA PHE A 358 14.22 3.20 -8.55
C PHE A 358 12.77 3.70 -8.53
N LEU A 359 12.44 4.69 -9.36
CA LEU A 359 11.07 5.21 -9.44
C LEU A 359 10.06 4.16 -9.94
N LEU A 360 10.43 3.26 -10.86
CA LEU A 360 9.55 2.16 -11.26
C LEU A 360 9.23 1.24 -10.08
N PHE A 361 10.25 0.92 -9.29
CA PHE A 361 10.14 0.06 -8.14
C PHE A 361 9.35 0.74 -7.00
N LEU A 362 9.59 2.03 -6.77
CA LEU A 362 8.86 2.86 -5.81
C LEU A 362 7.38 2.95 -6.16
N ILE A 363 7.04 3.34 -7.41
CA ILE A 363 5.65 3.49 -7.87
C ILE A 363 4.90 2.17 -7.75
N SER A 364 5.50 1.07 -8.19
CA SER A 364 4.84 -0.24 -8.17
C SER A 364 4.58 -0.77 -6.75
N HIS A 365 5.48 -0.51 -5.81
CA HIS A 365 5.27 -0.84 -4.39
C HIS A 365 4.31 0.13 -3.69
N PHE A 366 4.33 1.41 -4.07
CA PHE A 366 3.36 2.38 -3.59
C PHE A 366 1.93 2.00 -4.00
N HIS A 367 1.72 1.61 -5.26
CA HIS A 367 0.45 1.10 -5.73
C HIS A 367 -0.07 -0.04 -4.84
N LYS A 368 0.78 -1.05 -4.59
CA LYS A 368 0.43 -2.21 -3.78
C LYS A 368 0.11 -1.82 -2.34
N ALA A 369 0.97 -0.99 -1.73
CA ALA A 369 0.81 -0.53 -0.36
C ALA A 369 -0.49 0.28 -0.18
N ALA A 370 -0.81 1.18 -1.10
CA ALA A 370 -2.05 1.95 -1.07
C ALA A 370 -3.30 1.06 -1.20
N LEU A 371 -3.28 0.07 -2.10
CA LEU A 371 -4.38 -0.90 -2.26
C LEU A 371 -4.59 -1.73 -0.99
N LEU A 372 -3.53 -2.29 -0.42
CA LEU A 372 -3.62 -3.08 0.81
C LEU A 372 -4.05 -2.24 2.02
N MET A 373 -3.58 -1.00 2.11
CA MET A 373 -4.04 -0.05 3.12
C MET A 373 -5.55 0.22 3.01
N LEU A 374 -6.06 0.48 1.80
CA LEU A 374 -7.48 0.73 1.57
C LEU A 374 -8.34 -0.52 1.85
N SER A 375 -7.85 -1.71 1.46
CA SER A 375 -8.48 -2.99 1.78
C SER A 375 -8.59 -3.21 3.30
N ASP A 376 -7.51 -3.00 4.07
CA ASP A 376 -7.57 -3.15 5.53
C ASP A 376 -8.56 -2.17 6.18
N ARG A 377 -8.65 -0.93 5.67
CA ARG A 377 -9.66 0.03 6.16
C ARG A 377 -11.08 -0.42 5.85
N LEU A 378 -11.31 -1.02 4.68
CA LEU A 378 -12.60 -1.58 4.31
C LEU A 378 -13.01 -2.69 5.29
N VAL A 379 -12.09 -3.62 5.56
CA VAL A 379 -12.28 -4.70 6.54
C VAL A 379 -12.54 -4.15 7.93
N ALA A 380 -11.80 -3.12 8.36
CA ALA A 380 -12.00 -2.47 9.65
C ALA A 380 -13.38 -1.79 9.75
N ALA A 381 -13.84 -1.14 8.68
CA ALA A 381 -15.18 -0.53 8.63
C ALA A 381 -16.28 -1.59 8.77
N ILE A 382 -16.16 -2.73 8.10
CA ILE A 382 -17.11 -3.85 8.18
C ILE A 382 -17.14 -4.44 9.59
N LYS A 383 -15.97 -4.64 10.23
CA LYS A 383 -15.88 -5.20 11.59
C LYS A 383 -16.63 -4.38 12.64
N LEU A 384 -16.75 -3.06 12.43
CA LEU A 384 -17.44 -2.15 13.35
C LEU A 384 -18.95 -2.00 13.05
N LEU A 385 -19.46 -2.70 12.02
CA LEU A 385 -20.86 -2.64 11.63
C LEU A 385 -21.73 -3.50 12.55
N GLU A 386 -22.61 -2.83 13.30
CA GLU A 386 -23.68 -3.46 14.06
C GLU A 386 -25.01 -3.22 13.34
N MET A 387 -25.56 -4.26 12.69
CA MET A 387 -26.77 -4.17 11.86
C MET A 387 -27.99 -3.58 12.59
N ARG A 388 -28.08 -3.74 13.91
CA ARG A 388 -29.21 -3.29 14.72
C ARG A 388 -29.10 -1.84 15.20
N SER A 389 -27.93 -1.21 15.04
CA SER A 389 -27.68 0.15 15.53
C SER A 389 -27.75 1.17 14.38
N ALA A 390 -28.68 2.12 14.48
CA ALA A 390 -28.80 3.20 13.50
C ALA A 390 -27.53 4.08 13.45
N GLN A 391 -26.87 4.29 14.59
CA GLN A 391 -25.63 5.05 14.69
C GLN A 391 -24.44 4.33 14.06
N SER A 392 -24.36 3.00 14.23
CA SER A 392 -23.34 2.19 13.56
C SER A 392 -23.54 2.21 12.05
N ALA A 393 -24.76 1.99 11.56
CA ALA A 393 -25.07 2.07 10.13
C ALA A 393 -24.74 3.44 9.51
N ALA A 394 -25.06 4.54 10.20
CA ALA A 394 -24.72 5.89 9.74
C ALA A 394 -23.20 6.15 9.74
N SER A 395 -22.46 5.57 10.68
CA SER A 395 -21.00 5.72 10.75
C SER A 395 -20.31 4.87 9.68
N PHE A 396 -20.76 3.63 9.50
CA PHE A 396 -20.32 2.74 8.42
C PHE A 396 -20.55 3.37 7.05
N ARG A 397 -21.75 3.90 6.76
CA ARG A 397 -22.04 4.61 5.51
C ARG A 397 -21.08 5.78 5.25
N ARG A 398 -20.81 6.60 6.27
CA ARG A 398 -19.85 7.71 6.15
C ARG A 398 -18.44 7.20 5.84
N GLU A 399 -18.03 6.11 6.47
CA GLU A 399 -16.70 5.53 6.25
C GLU A 399 -16.60 4.88 4.86
N THR A 400 -17.63 4.16 4.40
CA THR A 400 -17.68 3.60 3.04
C THR A 400 -17.56 4.71 1.97
N TYR A 401 -18.28 5.82 2.11
CA TYR A 401 -18.15 6.93 1.15
C TYR A 401 -16.77 7.60 1.21
N ARG A 402 -16.16 7.72 2.39
CA ARG A 402 -14.78 8.21 2.52
C ARG A 402 -13.78 7.27 1.85
N LEU A 403 -13.96 5.96 2.00
CA LEU A 403 -13.11 4.96 1.35
C LEU A 403 -13.29 4.98 -0.16
N GLN A 404 -14.52 5.12 -0.65
CA GLN A 404 -14.80 5.31 -2.07
C GLN A 404 -14.13 6.58 -2.60
N GLU A 405 -14.23 7.70 -1.89
CA GLU A 405 -13.58 8.95 -2.27
C GLU A 405 -12.05 8.80 -2.29
N ALA A 406 -11.46 8.20 -1.25
CA ALA A 406 -10.03 7.95 -1.17
C ALA A 406 -9.56 7.02 -2.32
N PHE A 407 -10.30 5.97 -2.61
CA PHE A 407 -10.02 5.07 -3.73
C PHE A 407 -10.12 5.79 -5.08
N MET A 408 -11.15 6.61 -5.30
CA MET A 408 -11.26 7.41 -6.52
C MET A 408 -10.10 8.40 -6.68
N ARG A 409 -9.71 9.09 -5.59
CA ARG A 409 -8.54 9.98 -5.60
C ARG A 409 -7.27 9.21 -5.94
N PHE A 410 -7.08 8.04 -5.33
CA PHE A 410 -5.97 7.13 -5.65
C PHE A 410 -5.96 6.74 -7.12
N THR A 411 -7.09 6.25 -7.65
CA THR A 411 -7.21 5.88 -9.06
C THR A 411 -6.88 7.03 -10.02
N GLN A 412 -7.35 8.25 -9.72
CA GLN A 412 -7.18 9.37 -10.64
C GLN A 412 -5.81 10.03 -10.57
N ARG A 413 -5.14 10.00 -9.41
CA ARG A 413 -3.86 10.69 -9.20
C ARG A 413 -2.64 9.78 -9.22
N TYR A 414 -2.82 8.54 -8.81
CA TYR A 414 -1.72 7.69 -8.37
C TYR A 414 -1.69 6.32 -9.04
N TRP A 415 -2.73 5.92 -9.78
CA TRP A 415 -2.79 4.60 -10.41
C TRP A 415 -2.31 4.65 -11.86
N PHE A 416 -1.14 4.07 -12.12
CA PHE A 416 -0.56 4.01 -13.47
C PHE A 416 -0.52 2.58 -14.00
N THR A 417 -1.13 2.37 -15.17
CA THR A 417 -0.97 1.13 -15.96
C THR A 417 0.31 1.17 -16.79
N GLU A 418 0.66 2.34 -17.31
CA GLU A 418 1.88 2.61 -18.06
C GLU A 418 2.53 3.90 -17.56
N VAL A 419 3.85 3.88 -17.45
CA VAL A 419 4.64 5.00 -16.90
C VAL A 419 5.63 5.60 -17.90
N SER A 420 5.93 4.91 -18.99
CA SER A 420 6.92 5.32 -19.99
C SER A 420 6.61 4.71 -21.35
N ASP A 421 6.92 5.43 -22.43
CA ASP A 421 6.96 4.90 -23.80
C ASP A 421 8.31 4.26 -24.15
N GLN A 422 9.34 4.47 -23.33
CA GLN A 422 10.62 3.81 -23.51
C GLN A 422 10.43 2.31 -23.29
N ALA A 423 10.67 1.52 -24.33
CA ALA A 423 10.32 0.09 -24.35
C ALA A 423 10.83 -0.67 -23.12
N GLN A 424 12.10 -0.51 -22.74
CA GLN A 424 12.67 -1.18 -21.57
C GLN A 424 11.94 -0.79 -20.27
N THR A 425 11.80 0.51 -20.01
CA THR A 425 11.17 1.06 -18.81
C THR A 425 9.72 0.61 -18.68
N ARG A 426 8.99 0.63 -19.80
CA ARG A 426 7.62 0.12 -19.90
C ARG A 426 7.55 -1.38 -19.58
N ASP A 427 8.42 -2.18 -20.18
CA ASP A 427 8.40 -3.64 -20.05
C ASP A 427 8.77 -4.05 -18.61
N LEU A 428 9.80 -3.44 -18.01
CA LEU A 428 10.21 -3.67 -16.62
C LEU A 428 9.09 -3.30 -15.63
N PHE A 429 8.43 -2.15 -15.83
CA PHE A 429 7.32 -1.75 -14.97
C PHE A 429 6.13 -2.70 -15.07
N ARG A 430 5.80 -3.16 -16.29
CA ARG A 430 4.73 -4.15 -16.52
C ARG A 430 5.05 -5.48 -15.84
N MET A 431 6.28 -5.96 -15.99
CA MET A 431 6.77 -7.19 -15.35
C MET A 431 6.71 -7.09 -13.82
N GLN A 432 7.15 -5.96 -13.26
CA GLN A 432 7.10 -5.71 -11.82
C GLN A 432 5.65 -5.67 -11.29
N ARG A 433 4.72 -5.00 -11.98
CA ARG A 433 3.30 -4.96 -11.60
C ARG A 433 2.65 -6.33 -11.67
N ALA A 434 3.00 -7.15 -12.66
CA ALA A 434 2.50 -8.50 -12.80
C ALA A 434 2.95 -9.39 -11.63
N HIS A 435 4.24 -9.36 -11.28
CA HIS A 435 4.76 -10.10 -10.12
C HIS A 435 4.14 -9.66 -8.79
N LEU A 436 3.82 -8.37 -8.65
CA LEU A 436 3.16 -7.85 -7.44
C LEU A 436 1.65 -8.13 -7.38
N GLY A 437 1.03 -8.61 -8.47
CA GLY A 437 -0.41 -8.85 -8.54
C GLY A 437 -1.25 -7.57 -8.46
N ASN A 438 -0.66 -6.41 -8.75
CA ASN A 438 -1.29 -5.11 -8.51
C ASN A 438 -2.62 -4.96 -9.26
N ASP A 439 -2.68 -5.39 -10.52
CA ASP A 439 -3.88 -5.27 -11.35
C ASP A 439 -5.07 -6.07 -10.79
N ASP A 440 -4.81 -7.22 -10.20
CA ASP A 440 -5.87 -8.07 -9.64
C ASP A 440 -6.32 -7.54 -8.27
N LEU A 441 -5.38 -7.11 -7.42
CA LEU A 441 -5.69 -6.42 -6.16
C LEU A 441 -6.54 -5.15 -6.40
N TYR A 442 -6.23 -4.39 -7.45
CA TYR A 442 -7.01 -3.21 -7.81
C TYR A 442 -8.45 -3.57 -8.21
N LYS A 443 -8.63 -4.60 -9.04
CA LYS A 443 -9.96 -5.04 -9.48
C LYS A 443 -10.80 -5.56 -8.32
N GLU A 444 -10.20 -6.37 -7.44
CA GLU A 444 -10.83 -6.94 -6.26
C GLU A 444 -11.33 -5.82 -5.34
N LEU A 445 -10.44 -4.94 -4.89
CA LEU A 445 -10.79 -3.83 -4.01
C LEU A 445 -11.86 -2.91 -4.62
N ARG A 446 -11.74 -2.61 -5.92
CA ARG A 446 -12.75 -1.81 -6.63
C ARG A 446 -14.13 -2.46 -6.51
N ASN A 447 -14.22 -3.75 -6.84
CA ASN A 447 -15.48 -4.48 -6.81
C ASN A 447 -16.07 -4.50 -5.38
N GLU A 448 -15.25 -4.80 -4.36
CA GLU A 448 -15.69 -4.80 -2.96
C GLU A 448 -16.26 -3.44 -2.51
N ILE A 449 -15.60 -2.34 -2.86
CA ILE A 449 -16.08 -0.99 -2.54
C ILE A 449 -17.42 -0.70 -3.23
N PHE A 450 -17.55 -1.06 -4.52
CA PHE A 450 -18.80 -0.85 -5.26
C PHE A 450 -19.95 -1.70 -4.71
N ASP A 451 -19.70 -2.97 -4.38
CA ASP A 451 -20.68 -3.87 -3.79
C ASP A 451 -21.19 -3.32 -2.44
N MET A 452 -20.30 -2.76 -1.63
CA MET A 452 -20.67 -2.12 -0.36
C MET A 452 -21.53 -0.87 -0.53
N VAL A 453 -21.24 -0.04 -1.53
CA VAL A 453 -22.05 1.15 -1.84
C VAL A 453 -23.44 0.72 -2.31
N GLN A 454 -23.52 -0.26 -3.21
CA GLN A 454 -24.80 -0.81 -3.69
C GLN A 454 -25.63 -1.42 -2.57
N TYR A 455 -25.00 -2.12 -1.64
CA TYR A 455 -25.66 -2.66 -0.44
C TYR A 455 -26.28 -1.53 0.41
N LEU A 456 -25.53 -0.45 0.64
CA LEU A 456 -25.99 0.70 1.42
C LEU A 456 -27.17 1.41 0.76
N ASP A 457 -27.10 1.64 -0.55
CA ASP A 457 -28.19 2.28 -1.29
C ASP A 457 -29.46 1.42 -1.27
N SER A 458 -29.31 0.10 -1.39
CA SER A 458 -30.42 -0.86 -1.30
C SER A 458 -31.08 -0.89 0.09
N ASP A 459 -30.29 -0.81 1.17
CA ASP A 459 -30.83 -0.76 2.54
C ASP A 459 -31.58 0.54 2.81
N VAL A 460 -31.12 1.68 2.29
CA VAL A 460 -31.83 2.96 2.37
C VAL A 460 -33.19 2.87 1.69
N LEU A 461 -33.26 2.31 0.48
CA LEU A 461 -34.52 2.10 -0.26
C LEU A 461 -35.48 1.19 0.53
N ARG A 462 -34.97 0.11 1.13
CA ARG A 462 -35.79 -0.80 1.95
C ARG A 462 -36.38 -0.12 3.19
N ARG A 463 -35.58 0.70 3.89
CA ARG A 463 -36.06 1.45 5.07
C ARG A 463 -37.06 2.55 4.69
N GLN A 464 -36.82 3.28 3.61
CA GLN A 464 -37.77 4.27 3.10
C GLN A 464 -39.10 3.63 2.75
N SER A 465 -39.08 2.50 2.02
CA SER A 465 -40.27 1.72 1.73
C SER A 465 -41.01 1.34 3.02
N GLY A 466 -40.32 0.79 4.02
CA GLY A 466 -40.94 0.45 5.32
C GLY A 466 -41.54 1.63 6.10
N SER A 467 -41.01 2.85 5.93
CA SER A 467 -41.58 4.06 6.51
C SER A 467 -42.80 4.56 5.73
N PHE A 468 -42.78 4.49 4.39
CA PHE A 468 -43.95 4.79 3.57
C PHE A 468 -45.13 3.88 3.92
N HIS A 469 -44.90 2.58 4.09
CA HIS A 469 -45.96 1.65 4.49
C HIS A 469 -46.62 2.05 5.84
N ARG A 470 -45.83 2.52 6.81
CA ARG A 470 -46.36 2.98 8.11
C ARG A 470 -47.14 4.29 7.98
N LEU A 471 -46.63 5.26 7.22
CA LEU A 471 -47.34 6.52 6.99
C LEU A 471 -48.65 6.27 6.23
N THR A 472 -48.63 5.48 5.16
CA THR A 472 -49.83 5.12 4.40
C THR A 472 -50.86 4.40 5.27
N ALA A 473 -50.44 3.47 6.13
CA ALA A 473 -51.35 2.80 7.06
C ALA A 473 -52.01 3.78 8.05
N VAL A 474 -51.23 4.71 8.63
CA VAL A 474 -51.76 5.75 9.52
C VAL A 474 -52.70 6.68 8.77
N THR A 475 -52.36 7.11 7.56
CA THR A 475 -53.22 7.98 6.73
C THR A 475 -54.51 7.28 6.33
N ILE A 476 -54.47 5.99 5.97
CA ILE A 476 -55.67 5.20 5.66
C ILE A 476 -56.60 5.11 6.87
N ILE A 477 -56.07 4.72 8.03
CA ILE A 477 -56.85 4.60 9.27
C ILE A 477 -57.40 5.97 9.68
N GLY A 478 -56.57 7.01 9.59
CA GLY A 478 -56.95 8.39 9.88
C GLY A 478 -58.05 8.89 8.94
N LEU A 479 -57.91 8.66 7.63
CA LEU A 479 -58.92 9.04 6.64
C LEU A 479 -60.26 8.37 6.93
N ILE A 480 -60.26 7.04 7.14
CA ILE A 480 -61.47 6.28 7.52
C ILE A 480 -62.12 6.91 8.76
N GLY A 481 -61.34 7.16 9.81
CA GLY A 481 -61.83 7.77 11.05
C GLY A 481 -62.39 9.17 10.85
N THR A 482 -61.67 10.05 10.14
CA THR A 482 -62.10 11.43 9.88
C THR A 482 -63.33 11.51 8.99
N THR A 483 -63.44 10.65 7.97
CA THR A 483 -64.58 10.64 7.06
C THR A 483 -65.82 10.07 7.76
N ALA A 484 -65.68 8.98 8.53
CA ALA A 484 -66.79 8.41 9.29
C ALA A 484 -67.28 9.37 10.39
N THR A 485 -66.37 10.05 11.08
CA THR A 485 -66.71 11.05 12.11
C THR A 485 -67.27 12.34 11.49
N GLY A 486 -66.70 12.79 10.37
CA GLY A 486 -67.18 13.96 9.63
C GLY A 486 -68.60 13.77 9.10
N PHE A 487 -68.95 12.57 8.64
CA PHE A 487 -70.31 12.22 8.25
C PHE A 487 -71.33 12.38 9.39
N LEU A 488 -70.95 12.00 10.62
CA LEU A 488 -71.80 12.19 11.81
C LEU A 488 -71.82 13.64 12.30
N GLY A 489 -70.73 14.39 12.12
CA GLY A 489 -70.62 15.80 12.49
C GLY A 489 -71.33 16.74 11.51
N MET A 490 -71.56 16.29 10.28
CA MET A 490 -72.40 16.96 9.30
C MET A 490 -73.86 16.73 9.68
N ASN A 491 -74.57 17.81 9.99
CA ASN A 491 -76.00 17.83 10.33
C ASN A 491 -76.88 17.57 9.08
N LEU A 492 -76.52 16.58 8.27
CA LEU A 492 -77.18 16.24 7.01
C LEU A 492 -78.41 15.34 7.22
N ILE A 493 -78.47 14.66 8.37
CA ILE A 493 -79.59 13.85 8.83
C ILE A 493 -80.03 14.48 10.16
N ASP A 494 -81.21 15.08 10.21
CA ASP A 494 -81.78 15.70 11.42
C ASP A 494 -82.18 14.62 12.43
N GLU A 495 -81.18 13.98 13.03
CA GLU A 495 -81.31 12.88 14.00
C GLU A 495 -80.73 13.30 15.36
N THR A 496 -80.95 14.56 15.73
CA THR A 496 -80.56 15.11 17.02
C THR A 496 -81.25 14.36 18.18
N GLY A 497 -82.46 13.85 17.97
CA GLY A 497 -83.27 13.10 18.95
C GLY A 497 -83.11 11.57 19.00
N ALA A 498 -82.33 10.93 18.12
CA ALA A 498 -82.22 9.46 18.08
C ALA A 498 -81.48 8.85 19.29
N PRO A 499 -81.85 7.62 19.72
CA PRO A 499 -81.12 6.86 20.72
C PRO A 499 -79.65 6.65 20.33
N LEU A 500 -78.76 6.69 21.31
CA LEU A 500 -77.30 6.57 21.13
C LEU A 500 -76.89 5.28 20.37
N LEU A 501 -77.69 4.22 20.51
CA LEU A 501 -77.54 2.93 19.83
C LEU A 501 -77.75 3.01 18.31
N VAL A 502 -78.70 3.84 17.85
CA VAL A 502 -78.98 4.03 16.42
C VAL A 502 -77.87 4.85 15.75
N LYS A 503 -77.37 5.89 16.45
CA LYS A 503 -76.19 6.67 16.01
C LYS A 503 -74.94 5.80 15.91
N LEU A 504 -74.75 4.87 16.86
CA LEU A 504 -73.68 3.89 16.82
C LEU A 504 -73.82 2.92 15.64
N GLY A 505 -75.04 2.50 15.31
CA GLY A 505 -75.34 1.67 14.15
C GLY A 505 -74.96 2.35 12.83
N TYR A 506 -75.38 3.61 12.64
CA TYR A 506 -75.00 4.40 11.46
C TYR A 506 -73.48 4.61 11.36
N PHE A 507 -72.81 4.88 12.50
CA PHE A 507 -71.35 4.98 12.53
C PHE A 507 -70.69 3.69 12.02
N CYS A 508 -71.11 2.53 12.52
CA CYS A 508 -70.53 1.25 12.13
C CYS A 508 -70.75 0.94 10.65
N ILE A 509 -71.93 1.25 10.09
CA ILE A 509 -72.24 1.05 8.68
C ILE A 509 -71.37 1.97 7.80
N VAL A 510 -71.28 3.25 8.14
CA VAL A 510 -70.47 4.23 7.37
C VAL A 510 -68.99 3.89 7.49
N ALA A 511 -68.51 3.56 8.69
CA ALA A 511 -67.13 3.12 8.90
C ALA A 511 -66.80 1.85 8.11
N ALA A 512 -67.70 0.86 8.07
CA ALA A 512 -67.53 -0.35 7.28
C ALA A 512 -67.52 -0.06 5.77
N ALA A 513 -68.43 0.80 5.28
CA ALA A 513 -68.48 1.19 3.88
C ALA A 513 -67.23 1.98 3.45
N VAL A 514 -66.79 2.95 4.26
CA VAL A 514 -65.56 3.72 4.02
C VAL A 514 -64.32 2.82 4.10
N THR A 515 -64.28 1.87 5.04
CA THR A 515 -63.20 0.87 5.12
C THR A 515 -63.17 0.00 3.87
N ALA A 516 -64.30 -0.55 3.45
CA ALA A 516 -64.40 -1.38 2.24
C ALA A 516 -63.99 -0.60 0.98
N LEU A 517 -64.42 0.66 0.87
CA LEU A 517 -64.02 1.56 -0.22
C LEU A 517 -62.50 1.82 -0.19
N THR A 518 -61.95 2.14 0.98
CA THR A 518 -60.53 2.48 1.12
C THR A 518 -59.64 1.27 0.85
N VAL A 519 -60.00 0.09 1.39
CA VAL A 519 -59.30 -1.18 1.10
C VAL A 519 -59.42 -1.53 -0.37
N GLY A 520 -60.61 -1.35 -0.98
CA GLY A 520 -60.83 -1.56 -2.41
C GLY A 520 -59.93 -0.66 -3.27
N VAL A 521 -59.87 0.64 -2.96
CA VAL A 521 -59.00 1.60 -3.66
C VAL A 521 -57.52 1.24 -3.51
N VAL A 522 -57.08 0.83 -2.32
CA VAL A 522 -55.68 0.42 -2.08
C VAL A 522 -55.35 -0.88 -2.83
N ALA A 523 -56.24 -1.87 -2.81
CA ALA A 523 -56.04 -3.13 -3.52
C ALA A 523 -56.02 -2.94 -5.06
N PHE A 524 -56.83 -2.01 -5.57
CA PHE A 524 -56.87 -1.65 -6.99
C PHE A 524 -55.87 -0.56 -7.40
N SER A 525 -55.10 0.01 -6.46
CA SER A 525 -54.24 1.16 -6.77
C SER A 525 -53.17 0.81 -7.80
N ARG A 526 -52.58 -0.40 -7.71
CA ARG A 526 -51.55 -0.87 -8.67
C ARG A 526 -52.10 -1.02 -10.09
N SER A 527 -53.32 -1.53 -10.24
CA SER A 527 -53.99 -1.66 -11.54
C SER A 527 -54.41 -0.31 -12.10
N LEU A 528 -54.77 0.66 -11.24
CA LEU A 528 -55.10 2.02 -11.64
C LEU A 528 -53.87 2.80 -12.11
N THR A 529 -52.73 2.68 -11.41
CA THR A 529 -51.46 3.28 -11.84
C THR A 529 -50.99 2.71 -13.17
N ALA A 530 -51.05 1.38 -13.35
CA ALA A 530 -50.72 0.74 -14.63
C ALA A 530 -51.66 1.14 -15.79
N LEU A 531 -52.92 1.51 -15.47
CA LEU A 531 -53.88 2.01 -16.44
C LEU A 531 -53.65 3.49 -16.77
N LEU A 532 -53.25 4.30 -15.79
CA LEU A 532 -52.84 5.70 -15.98
C LEU A 532 -51.55 5.82 -16.79
N ASP A 533 -50.54 4.99 -16.53
CA ASP A 533 -49.29 4.97 -17.31
C ASP A 533 -49.53 4.56 -18.77
N ARG A 534 -50.48 3.63 -19.00
CA ARG A 534 -50.93 3.27 -20.35
C ARG A 534 -51.67 4.40 -21.07
N MET A 535 -52.34 5.28 -20.32
CA MET A 535 -53.06 6.43 -20.87
C MET A 535 -52.16 7.66 -21.04
N SER A 536 -51.12 7.82 -20.23
CA SER A 536 -50.15 8.92 -20.34
C SER A 536 -49.13 8.73 -21.46
N GLY A 537 -49.05 7.53 -22.05
CA GLY A 537 -48.29 7.27 -23.27
C GLY A 537 -46.80 6.99 -23.06
N GLU A 538 -46.34 6.86 -21.81
CA GLU A 538 -45.00 6.37 -21.52
C GLU A 538 -44.98 4.84 -21.69
N ARG A 539 -44.39 4.38 -22.80
CA ARG A 539 -44.01 2.97 -22.95
C ARG A 539 -42.71 2.72 -22.16
N PRO A 540 -42.51 1.50 -21.62
CA PRO A 540 -41.35 1.15 -20.81
C PRO A 540 -40.00 1.38 -21.51
#